data_AF-A0A9E2YSJ3-F1
#
_entry.id   AF-A0A9E2YSJ3-F1
#
_cell.length_a   1.000
_cell.length_b   1.000
_cell.length_c   1.000
_cell.angle_alpha   90.00
_cell.angle_beta   90.00
_cell.angle_gamma   90.00
#
_symmetry.space_group_name_H-M   'P 1'
#
loop_
_entity.id
_entity.type
_entity.pdbx_description
1 polymer ?
#
loop_
_entity_poly.entity_id
_entity_poly.type
_entity_poly.pdbx_seq_one_letter_code
_entity_poly.pdbx_strand_id
1 'polypeptide(L)'
;LALLLLMRIGSRATRSVAVAICAAAAFASWRSSLMVASDAMLEFPALLFTLAAILVLANLDRFDWRRAVLFGALAGLAVWTKQHAVFLVALPLVFLVLARRFAMLRTAVPWIALISAGLPVVALHWFSSVYRGAGTDQVVRSYAIADTILHHLRYYAAATSEVLGWPLTVAVAVILLYSLVRCLQGRAGDGTALLVSWFLCAFAVLLLIGPYDPRYLFFGYPALALLVFATIREVACEVAGARWAWTAPTAVAVLCTVWGLAATPLNYLTGPEQAAAEVLAAGGPSQRVLYCGSTDGNFIFSLRSGGGRESAVILGEKLTDAMRQPAALASFAELYGVSRVVIETSVRPQACEAIAVNPPPSFALERRVPLDSSVPRWKNGSLTVYRVNTSGQARANRLLLPIPKVGGFVQADLSTRP
;
A
#
# COMPACT_ATOMS: atom_id res chain seq x y z
N LEU A 1 14.80 6.92 4.48
CA LEU A 1 15.25 5.78 5.33
C LEU A 1 15.11 4.41 4.64
N ALA A 2 13.95 4.05 4.08
CA ALA A 2 13.74 2.76 3.41
C ALA A 2 14.80 2.44 2.34
N LEU A 3 15.12 3.40 1.45
CA LEU A 3 16.17 3.22 0.44
C LEU A 3 17.56 2.94 1.04
N LEU A 4 17.90 3.54 2.19
CA LEU A 4 19.17 3.27 2.87
C LEU A 4 19.22 1.84 3.40
N LEU A 5 18.10 1.32 3.94
CA LEU A 5 18.01 -0.08 4.36
C LEU A 5 18.10 -1.02 3.16
N LEU A 6 17.43 -0.70 2.04
CA LEU A 6 17.52 -1.46 0.80
C LEU A 6 18.95 -1.52 0.27
N MET A 7 19.66 -0.39 0.24
CA MET A 7 21.07 -0.35 -0.16
C MET A 7 21.96 -1.18 0.79
N ARG A 8 21.70 -1.15 2.10
CA ARG A 8 22.43 -1.99 3.07
C ARG A 8 22.18 -3.48 2.84
N ILE A 9 20.92 -3.89 2.64
CA ILE A 9 20.58 -5.28 2.29
C ILE A 9 21.28 -5.67 0.98
N GLY A 10 21.14 -4.84 -0.06
CA GLY A 10 21.71 -5.08 -1.37
C GLY A 10 23.24 -5.21 -1.34
N SER A 11 23.93 -4.33 -0.62
CA SER A 11 25.39 -4.38 -0.51
C SER A 11 25.88 -5.68 0.14
N ARG A 12 25.14 -6.22 1.12
CA ARG A 12 25.43 -7.51 1.76
C ARG A 12 25.10 -8.69 0.85
N ALA A 13 23.91 -8.68 0.25
CA ALA A 13 23.42 -9.77 -0.57
C ALA A 13 24.23 -9.93 -1.87
N THR A 14 24.56 -8.81 -2.52
CA THR A 14 25.24 -8.80 -3.83
C THR A 14 26.76 -8.62 -3.74
N ARG A 15 27.28 -8.36 -2.52
CA ARG A 15 28.69 -7.99 -2.27
C ARG A 15 29.16 -6.81 -3.13
N SER A 16 28.25 -5.89 -3.48
CA SER A 16 28.54 -4.71 -4.29
C SER A 16 27.66 -3.53 -3.90
N VAL A 17 28.30 -2.44 -3.48
CA VAL A 17 27.60 -1.18 -3.16
C VAL A 17 27.01 -0.56 -4.42
N ALA A 18 27.73 -0.62 -5.56
CA ALA A 18 27.26 -0.06 -6.83
C ALA A 18 25.96 -0.72 -7.31
N VAL A 19 25.87 -2.06 -7.24
CA VAL A 19 24.63 -2.80 -7.58
C VAL A 19 23.49 -2.39 -6.67
N ALA A 20 23.76 -2.24 -5.37
CA ALA A 20 22.75 -1.85 -4.40
C ALA A 20 22.21 -0.43 -4.66
N ILE A 21 23.08 0.52 -5.04
CA ILE A 21 22.70 1.88 -5.44
C ILE A 21 21.86 1.84 -6.73
N CYS A 22 22.32 1.12 -7.76
CA CYS A 22 21.62 1.01 -9.04
C CYS A 22 20.21 0.43 -8.86
N ALA A 23 20.09 -0.66 -8.10
CA ALA A 23 18.80 -1.29 -7.81
C ALA A 23 17.87 -0.38 -6.99
N ALA A 24 18.40 0.33 -5.98
CA ALA A 24 17.61 1.25 -5.17
C ALA A 24 17.13 2.46 -5.98
N ALA A 25 17.99 3.01 -6.86
CA ALA A 25 17.64 4.10 -7.76
C ALA A 25 16.57 3.67 -8.77
N ALA A 26 16.74 2.50 -9.39
CA ALA A 26 15.75 1.93 -10.30
C ALA A 26 14.41 1.69 -9.59
N PHE A 27 14.41 1.05 -8.41
CA PHE A 27 13.21 0.84 -7.60
C PHE A 27 12.52 2.15 -7.23
N ALA A 28 13.26 3.18 -6.82
CA ALA A 28 12.70 4.49 -6.50
C ALA A 28 12.10 5.20 -7.73
N SER A 29 12.59 4.87 -8.92
CA SER A 29 12.12 5.44 -10.20
C SER A 29 10.95 4.66 -10.81
N TRP A 30 10.59 3.50 -10.25
CA TRP A 30 9.46 2.73 -10.76
C TRP A 30 8.14 3.45 -10.49
N ARG A 31 7.24 3.42 -11.48
CA ARG A 31 5.91 4.03 -11.40
C ARG A 31 5.15 3.62 -10.14
N SER A 32 5.21 2.34 -9.76
CA SER A 32 4.59 1.83 -8.54
C SER A 32 5.13 2.50 -7.28
N SER A 33 6.45 2.69 -7.19
CA SER A 33 7.08 3.40 -6.06
C SER A 33 6.74 4.88 -6.03
N LEU A 34 6.73 5.54 -7.19
CA LEU A 34 6.36 6.95 -7.30
C LEU A 34 4.89 7.19 -6.92
N MET A 35 3.97 6.33 -7.40
CA MET A 35 2.54 6.39 -7.05
C MET A 35 2.31 6.19 -5.55
N VAL A 36 2.99 5.20 -4.97
CA VAL A 36 2.87 4.94 -3.53
C VAL A 36 3.49 6.06 -2.69
N ALA A 37 4.45 6.81 -3.26
CA ALA A 37 5.10 7.93 -2.57
C ALA A 37 4.29 9.22 -2.66
N SER A 38 3.49 9.40 -3.73
CA SER A 38 2.64 10.58 -3.90
C SER A 38 1.40 10.55 -3.03
N ASP A 39 0.94 9.35 -2.66
CA ASP A 39 -0.27 9.17 -1.88
C ASP A 39 0.07 8.87 -0.41
N ALA A 40 -0.82 9.26 0.51
CA ALA A 40 -0.69 8.94 1.94
C ALA A 40 -1.00 7.45 2.18
N MET A 41 -0.08 6.57 1.76
CA MET A 41 -0.26 5.12 1.84
C MET A 41 0.64 4.48 2.92
N LEU A 42 0.19 3.33 3.43
CA LEU A 42 0.86 2.58 4.50
C LEU A 42 2.02 1.68 4.00
N GLU A 43 2.19 1.60 2.68
CA GLU A 43 3.17 0.78 1.98
C GLU A 43 4.61 1.15 2.37
N PHE A 44 4.99 2.43 2.35
CA PHE A 44 6.35 2.85 2.70
C PHE A 44 6.68 2.63 4.18
N PRO A 45 5.80 3.01 5.14
CA PRO A 45 5.98 2.66 6.54
C PRO A 45 6.11 1.15 6.76
N ALA A 46 5.25 0.33 6.14
CA ALA A 46 5.35 -1.13 6.23
C ALA A 46 6.62 -1.68 5.58
N LEU A 47 7.05 -1.11 4.45
CA LEU A 47 8.27 -1.48 3.76
C LEU A 47 9.50 -1.13 4.61
N LEU A 48 9.49 -0.02 5.33
CA LEU A 48 10.56 0.35 6.26
C LEU A 48 10.78 -0.76 7.29
N PHE A 49 9.71 -1.22 7.96
CA PHE A 49 9.80 -2.30 8.95
C PHE A 49 10.15 -3.64 8.31
N THR A 50 9.65 -3.91 7.10
CA THR A 50 10.00 -5.09 6.31
C THR A 50 11.50 -5.14 6.01
N LEU A 51 12.06 -4.05 5.49
CA LEU A 51 13.50 -3.95 5.20
C LEU A 51 14.33 -4.02 6.48
N ALA A 52 13.86 -3.43 7.59
CA ALA A 52 14.55 -3.55 8.87
C ALA A 52 14.59 -5.02 9.35
N ALA A 53 13.47 -5.73 9.29
CA ALA A 53 13.41 -7.15 9.63
C ALA A 53 14.34 -7.98 8.73
N ILE A 54 14.28 -7.79 7.42
CA ILE A 54 15.13 -8.51 6.46
C ILE A 54 16.62 -8.21 6.68
N LEU A 55 16.99 -6.98 7.05
CA LEU A 55 18.38 -6.63 7.36
C LEU A 55 18.91 -7.36 8.61
N VAL A 56 18.06 -7.64 9.60
CA VAL A 56 18.40 -8.45 10.78
C VAL A 56 18.65 -9.90 10.36
N LEU A 57 17.81 -10.44 9.47
CA LEU A 57 17.92 -11.80 8.94
C LEU A 57 19.12 -11.99 7.99
N ALA A 58 19.52 -10.95 7.26
CA ALA A 58 20.54 -11.00 6.21
C ALA A 58 21.95 -11.40 6.68
N ASN A 59 22.20 -11.55 7.98
CA ASN A 59 23.48 -12.00 8.54
C ASN A 59 23.25 -13.24 9.41
N LEU A 60 23.14 -14.41 8.74
CA LEU A 60 22.86 -15.69 9.38
C LEU A 60 23.89 -16.08 10.43
N ASP A 61 25.18 -15.80 10.20
CA ASP A 61 26.26 -16.17 11.13
C ASP A 61 26.11 -15.50 12.50
N ARG A 62 25.41 -14.37 12.55
CA ARG A 62 25.12 -13.63 13.79
C ARG A 62 23.65 -13.72 14.20
N PHE A 63 22.85 -14.55 13.54
CA PHE A 63 21.41 -14.67 13.81
C PHE A 63 21.19 -15.56 15.04
N ASP A 64 21.15 -14.93 16.22
CA ASP A 64 20.89 -15.56 17.51
C ASP A 64 19.42 -15.35 17.96
N TRP A 65 19.08 -15.82 19.16
CA TRP A 65 17.71 -15.68 19.69
C TRP A 65 17.28 -14.21 19.87
N ARG A 66 18.20 -13.29 20.20
CA ARG A 66 17.90 -11.86 20.38
C ARG A 66 17.51 -11.25 19.04
N ARG A 67 18.25 -11.59 17.98
CA ARG A 67 17.95 -11.16 16.61
C ARG A 67 16.69 -11.82 16.06
N ALA A 68 16.40 -13.07 16.44
CA ALA A 68 15.15 -13.71 16.10
C ALA A 68 13.94 -12.97 16.70
N VAL A 69 14.00 -12.56 17.97
CA VAL A 69 12.95 -11.75 18.61
C VAL A 69 12.86 -10.36 17.98
N LEU A 70 13.99 -9.69 17.73
CA LEU A 70 14.01 -8.39 17.05
C LEU A 70 13.42 -8.47 15.63
N PHE A 71 13.74 -9.53 14.89
CA PHE A 71 13.13 -9.83 13.60
C PHE A 71 11.61 -9.95 13.74
N GLY A 72 11.14 -10.76 14.69
CA GLY A 72 9.71 -10.96 14.94
C GLY A 72 8.98 -9.68 15.33
N ALA A 73 9.59 -8.84 16.17
CA ALA A 73 9.02 -7.54 16.53
C ALA A 73 8.89 -6.60 15.33
N LEU A 74 9.94 -6.49 14.50
CA LEU A 74 9.91 -5.66 13.27
C LEU A 74 8.93 -6.22 12.23
N ALA A 75 8.87 -7.54 12.06
CA ALA A 75 7.89 -8.19 11.20
C ALA A 75 6.45 -7.95 11.70
N GLY A 76 6.22 -8.02 13.01
CA GLY A 76 4.96 -7.68 13.65
C GLY A 76 4.51 -6.26 13.37
N LEU A 77 5.42 -5.28 13.54
CA LEU A 77 5.15 -3.88 13.18
C LEU A 77 4.83 -3.72 11.69
N ALA A 78 5.54 -4.43 10.81
CA ALA A 78 5.24 -4.42 9.38
C ALA A 78 3.83 -4.95 9.09
N VAL A 79 3.44 -6.07 9.69
CA VAL A 79 2.10 -6.69 9.55
C VAL A 79 1.00 -5.77 10.06
N TRP A 80 1.19 -5.16 11.24
CA TRP A 80 0.23 -4.23 11.83
C TRP A 80 0.09 -2.94 11.03
N THR A 81 1.14 -2.55 10.32
CA THR A 81 1.08 -1.43 9.37
C THR A 81 0.38 -1.84 8.07
N LYS A 82 0.70 -3.02 7.53
CA LYS A 82 0.09 -3.58 6.33
C LYS A 82 0.12 -5.10 6.33
N GLN A 83 -1.06 -5.72 6.32
CA GLN A 83 -1.25 -7.18 6.43
C GLN A 83 -0.47 -8.00 5.38
N HIS A 84 -0.21 -7.44 4.21
CA HIS A 84 0.56 -8.08 3.15
C HIS A 84 1.98 -8.46 3.58
N ALA A 85 2.54 -7.78 4.60
CA ALA A 85 3.84 -8.11 5.18
C ALA A 85 3.87 -9.44 5.96
N VAL A 86 2.74 -10.16 6.07
CA VAL A 86 2.66 -11.49 6.72
C VAL A 86 3.61 -12.52 6.10
N PHE A 87 4.07 -12.31 4.86
CA PHE A 87 5.08 -13.17 4.24
C PHE A 87 6.38 -13.28 5.05
N LEU A 88 6.69 -12.29 5.89
CA LEU A 88 7.85 -12.29 6.77
C LEU A 88 7.84 -13.44 7.78
N VAL A 89 6.67 -14.00 8.10
CA VAL A 89 6.54 -15.18 8.99
C VAL A 89 7.24 -16.40 8.37
N ALA A 90 7.02 -16.64 7.07
CA ALA A 90 7.61 -17.79 6.38
C ALA A 90 9.08 -17.56 5.95
N LEU A 91 9.51 -16.30 5.86
CA LEU A 91 10.78 -15.91 5.26
C LEU A 91 12.01 -16.59 5.88
N PRO A 92 12.20 -16.66 7.22
CA PRO A 92 13.37 -17.31 7.81
C PRO A 92 13.48 -18.78 7.41
N LEU A 93 12.36 -19.51 7.35
CA LEU A 93 12.36 -20.94 7.03
C LEU A 93 12.68 -21.16 5.55
N VAL A 94 12.01 -20.44 4.65
CA VAL A 94 12.26 -20.54 3.21
C VAL A 94 13.69 -20.12 2.88
N PHE A 95 14.21 -19.08 3.54
CA PHE A 95 15.59 -18.65 3.39
C PHE A 95 16.58 -19.74 3.81
N LEU A 96 16.41 -20.36 4.99
CA LEU A 96 17.30 -21.43 5.45
C LEU A 96 17.28 -22.67 4.54
N VAL A 97 16.11 -23.02 3.98
CA VAL A 97 15.97 -24.11 3.01
C VAL A 97 16.73 -23.79 1.72
N LEU A 98 16.51 -22.62 1.14
CA LEU A 98 17.17 -22.21 -0.11
C LEU A 98 18.67 -21.96 0.06
N ALA A 99 19.11 -21.52 1.24
CA ALA A 99 20.52 -21.38 1.59
C ALA A 99 21.16 -22.73 1.99
N ARG A 100 20.42 -23.84 1.95
CA ARG A 100 20.88 -25.19 2.34
C ARG A 100 21.43 -25.27 3.77
N ARG A 101 21.02 -24.36 4.66
CA ARG A 101 21.44 -24.29 6.07
C ARG A 101 20.56 -25.17 6.96
N PHE A 102 20.34 -26.42 6.59
CA PHE A 102 19.41 -27.34 7.28
C PHE A 102 19.80 -27.59 8.75
N ALA A 103 21.09 -27.50 9.10
CA ALA A 103 21.54 -27.61 10.49
C ALA A 103 20.91 -26.52 11.39
N MET A 104 20.71 -25.30 10.89
CA MET A 104 20.08 -24.23 11.65
C MET A 104 18.59 -24.48 11.91
N LEU A 105 17.88 -25.20 11.04
CA LEU A 105 16.47 -25.58 11.26
C LEU A 105 16.28 -26.48 12.49
N ARG A 106 17.35 -27.18 12.91
CA ARG A 106 17.34 -28.01 14.13
C ARG A 106 17.56 -27.19 15.40
N THR A 107 17.98 -25.93 15.29
CA THR A 107 18.15 -25.03 16.44
C THR A 107 16.84 -24.32 16.77
N ALA A 108 16.70 -23.80 17.99
CA ALA A 108 15.48 -23.08 18.41
C ALA A 108 15.31 -21.71 17.71
N VAL A 109 16.40 -21.11 17.19
CA VAL A 109 16.44 -19.74 16.69
C VAL A 109 15.40 -19.44 15.58
N PRO A 110 15.32 -20.21 14.47
CA PRO A 110 14.31 -19.95 13.43
C PRO A 110 12.87 -20.13 13.93
N TRP A 111 12.64 -21.03 14.88
CA TRP A 111 11.33 -21.23 15.48
C TRP A 111 10.95 -20.07 16.40
N ILE A 112 11.90 -19.51 17.15
CA ILE A 112 11.68 -18.27 17.91
C ILE A 112 11.32 -17.12 16.96
N ALA A 113 11.99 -17.00 15.81
CA ALA A 113 11.66 -16.00 14.80
C ALA A 113 10.24 -16.19 14.24
N LEU A 114 9.86 -17.44 13.92
CA LEU A 114 8.53 -17.80 13.45
C LEU A 114 7.45 -17.47 14.48
N ILE A 115 7.63 -17.89 15.74
CA ILE A 115 6.66 -17.67 16.83
C ILE A 115 6.52 -16.17 17.12
N SER A 116 7.65 -15.44 17.24
CA SER A 116 7.63 -14.01 17.54
C SER A 116 7.04 -13.17 16.39
N ALA A 117 7.23 -13.56 15.13
CA ALA A 117 6.56 -12.93 13.98
C ALA A 117 5.08 -13.35 13.85
N GLY A 118 4.75 -14.58 14.22
CA GLY A 118 3.39 -15.14 14.13
C GLY A 118 2.44 -14.62 15.22
N LEU A 119 2.94 -14.37 16.43
CA LEU A 119 2.12 -13.89 17.55
C LEU A 119 1.37 -12.56 17.23
N PRO A 120 2.01 -11.52 16.65
CA PRO A 120 1.31 -10.32 16.17
C PRO A 120 0.25 -10.59 15.11
N VAL A 121 0.44 -11.60 14.24
CA VAL A 121 -0.54 -12.00 13.21
C VAL A 121 -1.77 -12.63 13.87
N VAL A 122 -1.54 -13.54 14.82
CA VAL A 122 -2.61 -14.15 15.62
C VAL A 122 -3.36 -13.09 16.41
N ALA A 123 -2.66 -12.14 17.04
CA ALA A 123 -3.28 -11.04 17.76
C ALA A 123 -4.13 -10.14 16.84
N LEU A 124 -3.63 -9.83 15.64
CA LEU A 124 -4.37 -9.06 14.64
C LEU A 124 -5.64 -9.81 14.17
N HIS A 125 -5.51 -11.13 13.91
CA HIS A 125 -6.64 -11.96 13.52
C HIS A 125 -7.68 -12.08 14.63
N TRP A 126 -7.24 -12.32 15.87
CA TRP A 126 -8.10 -12.36 17.04
C TRP A 126 -8.83 -11.03 17.23
N PHE A 127 -8.12 -9.90 17.17
CA PHE A 127 -8.75 -8.57 17.24
C PHE A 127 -9.76 -8.38 16.11
N SER A 128 -9.42 -8.72 14.87
CA SER A 128 -10.34 -8.65 13.72
C SER A 128 -11.59 -9.52 13.93
N SER A 129 -11.45 -10.72 14.52
CA SER A 129 -12.56 -11.62 14.81
C SER A 129 -13.57 -11.03 15.81
N VAL A 130 -13.09 -10.27 16.80
CA VAL A 130 -13.96 -9.52 17.74
C VAL A 130 -14.84 -8.51 16.99
N TYR A 131 -14.36 -7.98 15.86
CA TYR A 131 -15.11 -7.10 14.96
C TYR A 131 -15.67 -7.84 13.74
N ARG A 132 -16.12 -9.09 13.92
CA ARG A 132 -16.72 -9.95 12.88
C ARG A 132 -15.88 -10.07 11.60
N GLY A 133 -14.57 -10.14 11.77
CA GLY A 133 -13.62 -10.26 10.67
C GLY A 133 -13.43 -8.97 9.89
N ALA A 134 -13.79 -7.78 10.42
CA ALA A 134 -13.56 -6.52 9.72
C ALA A 134 -12.10 -6.42 9.25
N GLY A 135 -11.91 -6.44 7.92
CA GLY A 135 -10.61 -6.33 7.27
C GLY A 135 -9.96 -7.69 6.93
N THR A 136 -10.38 -8.79 7.54
CA THR A 136 -9.92 -10.17 7.21
C THR A 136 -10.98 -10.97 6.43
N ASP A 137 -12.25 -10.59 6.56
CA ASP A 137 -13.40 -11.15 5.86
C ASP A 137 -13.30 -11.01 4.33
N GLN A 138 -12.60 -9.97 3.85
CA GLN A 138 -12.34 -9.78 2.42
C GLN A 138 -11.36 -10.82 1.84
N VAL A 139 -10.60 -11.52 2.68
CA VAL A 139 -9.56 -12.47 2.26
C VAL A 139 -10.15 -13.85 1.92
N VAL A 140 -11.29 -14.22 2.52
CA VAL A 140 -11.86 -15.56 2.38
C VAL A 140 -13.04 -15.53 1.40
N ARG A 141 -12.78 -15.84 0.12
CA ARG A 141 -13.83 -16.22 -0.83
C ARG A 141 -13.75 -17.73 -1.08
N SER A 142 -14.90 -18.39 -1.16
CA SER A 142 -15.03 -19.84 -1.37
C SER A 142 -14.77 -20.27 -2.82
N TYR A 143 -13.65 -19.85 -3.41
CA TYR A 143 -13.18 -20.41 -4.68
C TYR A 143 -12.25 -21.59 -4.41
N ALA A 144 -12.13 -22.50 -5.38
CA ALA A 144 -11.08 -23.50 -5.34
C ALA A 144 -9.71 -22.80 -5.29
N ILE A 145 -8.80 -23.29 -4.44
CA ILE A 145 -7.47 -22.70 -4.24
C ILE A 145 -6.70 -22.64 -5.58
N ALA A 146 -6.83 -23.69 -6.41
CA ALA A 146 -6.18 -23.75 -7.71
C ALA A 146 -6.65 -22.63 -8.67
N ASP A 147 -7.95 -22.36 -8.73
CA ASP A 147 -8.52 -21.29 -9.57
C ASP A 147 -8.08 -19.92 -9.09
N THR A 148 -8.07 -19.73 -7.76
CA THR A 148 -7.56 -18.50 -7.13
C THR A 148 -6.10 -18.25 -7.49
N ILE A 149 -5.24 -19.26 -7.34
CA ILE A 149 -3.81 -19.17 -7.68
C ILE A 149 -3.61 -18.86 -9.16
N LEU A 150 -4.31 -19.57 -10.06
CA LEU A 150 -4.16 -19.37 -11.50
C LEU A 150 -4.64 -17.99 -11.94
N HIS A 151 -5.76 -17.53 -11.38
CA HIS A 151 -6.29 -16.19 -11.62
C HIS A 151 -5.30 -15.10 -11.16
N HIS A 152 -4.77 -15.21 -9.94
CA HIS A 152 -3.79 -14.25 -9.43
C HIS A 152 -2.46 -14.29 -10.20
N LEU A 153 -1.99 -15.47 -10.59
CA LEU A 153 -0.78 -15.60 -11.39
C LEU A 153 -0.94 -14.85 -12.72
N ARG A 154 -2.06 -15.05 -13.43
CA ARG A 154 -2.37 -14.34 -14.68
C ARG A 154 -2.49 -12.84 -14.44
N TYR A 155 -3.17 -12.43 -13.37
CA TYR A 155 -3.35 -11.04 -13.02
C TYR A 155 -2.02 -10.32 -12.77
N TYR A 156 -1.15 -10.87 -11.92
CA TYR A 156 0.14 -10.24 -11.60
C TYR A 156 1.13 -10.31 -12.76
N ALA A 157 1.06 -11.35 -13.61
CA ALA A 157 1.82 -11.40 -14.86
C ALA A 157 1.38 -10.29 -15.83
N ALA A 158 0.07 -10.10 -16.02
CA ALA A 158 -0.48 -9.03 -16.85
C ALA A 158 -0.10 -7.65 -16.29
N ALA A 159 -0.27 -7.42 -14.99
CA ALA A 159 0.09 -6.16 -14.34
C ALA A 159 1.59 -5.85 -14.45
N THR A 160 2.45 -6.87 -14.31
CA THR A 160 3.91 -6.71 -14.49
C THR A 160 4.22 -6.39 -15.95
N SER A 161 3.54 -7.02 -16.91
CA SER A 161 3.70 -6.75 -18.33
C SER A 161 3.18 -5.39 -18.78
N GLU A 162 2.17 -4.84 -18.13
CA GLU A 162 1.70 -3.48 -18.37
C GLU A 162 2.75 -2.45 -17.91
N VAL A 163 3.46 -2.74 -16.83
CA VAL A 163 4.49 -1.83 -16.27
C VAL A 163 5.81 -1.94 -17.00
N LEU A 164 6.28 -3.16 -17.30
CA LEU A 164 7.62 -3.41 -17.85
C LEU A 164 7.61 -3.72 -19.36
N GLY A 165 6.46 -4.04 -19.93
CA GLY A 165 6.38 -4.70 -21.24
C GLY A 165 6.63 -6.20 -21.16
N TRP A 166 6.15 -6.94 -22.16
CA TRP A 166 6.30 -8.39 -22.23
C TRP A 166 7.76 -8.88 -22.28
N PRO A 167 8.73 -8.25 -23.02
CA PRO A 167 10.09 -8.80 -23.10
C PRO A 167 10.80 -8.75 -21.75
N LEU A 168 10.67 -7.63 -21.04
CA LEU A 168 11.26 -7.45 -19.72
C LEU A 168 10.59 -8.35 -18.68
N THR A 169 9.28 -8.57 -18.79
CA THR A 169 8.57 -9.50 -17.90
C THR A 169 9.08 -10.92 -18.06
N VAL A 170 9.29 -11.38 -19.29
CA VAL A 170 9.90 -12.69 -19.57
C VAL A 170 11.35 -12.75 -19.05
N ALA A 171 12.15 -11.72 -19.30
CA ALA A 171 13.53 -11.67 -18.81
C ALA A 171 13.60 -11.75 -17.27
N VAL A 172 12.73 -11.02 -16.57
CA VAL A 172 12.60 -11.08 -15.11
C VAL A 172 12.21 -12.48 -14.63
N ALA A 173 11.25 -13.12 -15.28
CA ALA A 173 10.84 -14.49 -14.96
C ALA A 173 11.99 -15.50 -15.16
N VAL A 174 12.76 -15.36 -16.25
CA VAL A 174 13.94 -16.18 -16.52
C VAL A 174 15.03 -15.97 -15.46
N ILE A 175 15.32 -14.72 -15.09
CA ILE A 175 16.30 -14.40 -14.03
C ILE A 175 15.88 -15.03 -12.69
N LEU A 176 14.60 -14.91 -12.33
CA LEU A 176 14.07 -15.49 -11.11
C LEU A 176 14.18 -17.03 -11.13
N LEU A 177 13.78 -17.68 -12.23
CA LEU A 177 13.86 -19.12 -12.38
C LEU A 177 15.32 -19.62 -12.34
N TYR A 178 16.21 -18.96 -13.06
CA TYR A 178 17.65 -19.25 -13.04
C TYR A 178 18.22 -19.15 -11.62
N SER A 179 17.89 -18.08 -10.91
CA SER A 179 18.35 -17.85 -9.53
C SER A 179 17.79 -18.90 -8.56
N LEU A 180 16.51 -19.26 -8.71
CA LEU A 180 15.87 -20.30 -7.94
C LEU A 180 16.54 -21.67 -8.18
N VAL A 181 16.77 -22.05 -9.43
CA VAL A 181 17.46 -23.30 -9.79
C VAL A 181 18.86 -23.32 -9.18
N ARG A 182 19.62 -22.22 -9.22
CA ARG A 182 20.93 -22.13 -8.56
C ARG A 182 20.85 -22.31 -7.04
N CYS A 183 19.85 -21.74 -6.38
CA CYS A 183 19.63 -21.95 -4.94
C CYS A 183 19.30 -23.42 -4.65
N LEU A 184 18.38 -24.00 -5.42
CA LEU A 184 18.01 -25.41 -5.31
C LEU A 184 19.19 -26.34 -5.61
N GLN A 185 20.17 -25.95 -6.42
CA GLN A 185 21.39 -26.73 -6.67
C GLN A 185 22.50 -26.48 -5.64
N GLY A 186 22.32 -25.56 -4.68
CA GLY A 186 23.37 -25.16 -3.74
C GLY A 186 24.53 -24.38 -4.38
N ARG A 187 24.31 -23.83 -5.58
CA ARG A 187 25.30 -23.03 -6.36
C ARG A 187 25.14 -21.53 -6.15
N ALA A 188 24.11 -21.11 -5.42
CA ALA A 188 23.86 -19.71 -5.09
C ALA A 188 24.44 -19.39 -3.71
N GLY A 189 24.93 -18.17 -3.52
CA GLY A 189 25.33 -17.69 -2.21
C GLY A 189 24.12 -17.31 -1.33
N ASP A 190 24.35 -17.17 -0.02
CA ASP A 190 23.33 -16.78 0.96
C ASP A 190 22.57 -15.49 0.55
N GLY A 191 23.25 -14.54 -0.11
CA GLY A 191 22.63 -13.32 -0.61
C GLY A 191 21.56 -13.55 -1.68
N THR A 192 21.85 -14.38 -2.68
CA THR A 192 20.87 -14.75 -3.72
C THR A 192 19.71 -15.55 -3.11
N ALA A 193 20.01 -16.50 -2.20
CA ALA A 193 19.00 -17.28 -1.51
C ALA A 193 18.04 -16.38 -0.67
N LEU A 194 18.55 -15.31 -0.06
CA LEU A 194 17.72 -14.32 0.66
C LEU A 194 16.80 -13.54 -0.29
N LEU A 195 17.30 -13.08 -1.43
CA LEU A 195 16.49 -12.30 -2.38
C LEU A 195 15.40 -13.16 -3.03
N VAL A 196 15.74 -14.40 -3.40
CA VAL A 196 14.78 -15.36 -3.95
C VAL A 196 13.74 -15.74 -2.89
N SER A 197 14.13 -16.06 -1.65
CA SER A 197 13.18 -16.38 -0.59
C SER A 197 12.24 -15.22 -0.27
N TRP A 198 12.76 -13.98 -0.22
CA TRP A 198 11.94 -12.79 -0.03
C TRP A 198 10.89 -12.66 -1.13
N PHE A 199 11.30 -12.69 -2.40
CA PHE A 199 10.35 -12.57 -3.51
C PHE A 199 9.30 -13.69 -3.48
N LEU A 200 9.73 -14.95 -3.30
CA LEU A 200 8.82 -16.10 -3.28
C LEU A 200 7.82 -16.03 -2.13
N CYS A 201 8.24 -15.69 -0.91
CA CYS A 201 7.33 -15.54 0.22
C CYS A 201 6.32 -14.42 -0.03
N ALA A 202 6.78 -13.25 -0.49
CA ALA A 202 5.89 -12.13 -0.80
C ALA A 202 4.87 -12.53 -1.88
N PHE A 203 5.35 -13.12 -2.97
CA PHE A 203 4.49 -13.56 -4.08
C PHE A 203 3.52 -14.67 -3.68
N ALA A 204 3.94 -15.64 -2.85
CA ALA A 204 3.06 -16.69 -2.34
C ALA A 204 1.87 -16.12 -1.56
N VAL A 205 2.09 -15.09 -0.73
CA VAL A 205 0.97 -14.39 -0.06
C VAL A 205 0.02 -13.77 -1.09
N LEU A 206 0.55 -13.12 -2.13
CA LEU A 206 -0.28 -12.51 -3.18
C LEU A 206 -1.14 -13.51 -3.95
N LEU A 207 -0.65 -14.75 -4.12
CA LEU A 207 -1.42 -15.82 -4.76
C LEU A 207 -2.55 -16.35 -3.87
N LEU A 208 -2.45 -16.19 -2.55
CA LEU A 208 -3.38 -16.76 -1.57
C LEU A 208 -4.39 -15.76 -1.02
N ILE A 209 -4.15 -14.45 -1.11
CA ILE A 209 -5.09 -13.43 -0.62
C ILE A 209 -6.22 -13.18 -1.63
N GLY A 210 -7.48 -13.10 -1.16
CA GLY A 210 -8.63 -12.85 -2.03
C GLY A 210 -8.59 -11.51 -2.81
N PRO A 211 -8.26 -10.36 -2.17
CA PRO A 211 -8.12 -9.10 -2.87
C PRO A 211 -6.79 -9.05 -3.64
N TYR A 212 -6.84 -8.70 -4.92
CA TYR A 212 -5.66 -8.50 -5.76
C TYR A 212 -5.62 -7.05 -6.28
N ASP A 213 -4.42 -6.47 -6.26
CA ASP A 213 -4.13 -5.11 -6.71
C ASP A 213 -2.65 -5.05 -7.11
N PRO A 214 -2.25 -4.39 -8.21
CA PRO A 214 -0.85 -4.39 -8.65
C PRO A 214 0.09 -3.78 -7.60
N ARG A 215 -0.43 -2.89 -6.74
CA ARG A 215 0.34 -2.28 -5.65
C ARG A 215 0.84 -3.30 -4.63
N TYR A 216 0.23 -4.48 -4.52
CA TYR A 216 0.66 -5.48 -3.54
C TYR A 216 2.01 -6.13 -3.89
N LEU A 217 2.43 -6.08 -5.17
CA LEU A 217 3.79 -6.46 -5.59
C LEU A 217 4.88 -5.54 -5.03
N PHE A 218 4.51 -4.38 -4.47
CA PHE A 218 5.44 -3.41 -3.90
C PHE A 218 6.40 -4.00 -2.86
N PHE A 219 5.98 -5.01 -2.09
CA PHE A 219 6.84 -5.68 -1.11
C PHE A 219 7.82 -6.68 -1.73
N GLY A 220 7.57 -7.18 -2.94
CA GLY A 220 8.48 -8.08 -3.68
C GLY A 220 9.44 -7.33 -4.62
N TYR A 221 9.04 -6.15 -5.08
CA TYR A 221 9.80 -5.31 -6.02
C TYR A 221 11.25 -5.00 -5.61
N PRO A 222 11.56 -4.66 -4.34
CA PRO A 222 12.95 -4.39 -3.97
C PRO A 222 13.86 -5.63 -4.07
N ALA A 223 13.34 -6.82 -3.74
CA ALA A 223 14.07 -8.08 -3.89
C ALA A 223 14.36 -8.37 -5.36
N LEU A 224 13.34 -8.17 -6.20
CA LEU A 224 13.41 -8.36 -7.64
C LEU A 224 14.41 -7.41 -8.29
N ALA A 225 14.39 -6.13 -7.93
CA ALA A 225 15.35 -5.14 -8.40
C ALA A 225 16.79 -5.56 -8.04
N LEU A 226 17.04 -5.94 -6.78
CA LEU A 226 18.37 -6.40 -6.38
C LEU A 226 18.81 -7.65 -7.14
N LEU A 227 17.90 -8.59 -7.37
CA LEU A 227 18.20 -9.82 -8.10
C LEU A 227 18.57 -9.53 -9.56
N VAL A 228 17.75 -8.74 -10.26
CA VAL A 228 17.99 -8.36 -11.66
C VAL A 228 19.33 -7.65 -11.83
N PHE A 229 19.62 -6.63 -11.01
CA PHE A 229 20.88 -5.89 -11.12
C PHE A 229 22.10 -6.72 -10.71
N ALA A 230 21.95 -7.66 -9.78
CA ALA A 230 23.01 -8.62 -9.46
C ALA A 230 23.31 -9.54 -10.65
N THR A 231 22.28 -10.09 -11.29
CA THR A 231 22.42 -10.96 -12.46
C THR A 231 23.01 -10.20 -13.65
N ILE A 232 22.60 -8.96 -13.91
CA ILE A 232 23.20 -8.12 -14.97
C ILE A 232 24.69 -7.94 -14.72
N ARG A 233 25.11 -7.67 -13.48
CA ARG A 233 26.54 -7.57 -13.14
C ARG A 233 27.28 -8.89 -13.33
N GLU A 234 26.70 -10.02 -12.91
CA GLU A 234 27.31 -11.34 -13.08
C GLU A 234 27.59 -11.62 -14.56
N VAL A 235 26.58 -11.46 -15.42
CA VAL A 235 26.71 -11.62 -16.88
C VAL A 235 27.73 -10.62 -17.47
N ALA A 236 27.68 -9.35 -17.05
CA ALA A 236 28.65 -8.36 -17.52
C ALA A 236 30.09 -8.67 -17.08
N CYS A 237 30.27 -9.31 -15.92
CA CYS A 237 31.57 -9.77 -15.46
C CYS A 237 32.11 -10.91 -16.32
N GLU A 238 31.25 -11.82 -16.77
CA GLU A 238 31.62 -12.92 -17.68
C GLU A 238 31.97 -12.41 -19.08
N VAL A 239 31.23 -11.42 -19.60
CA VAL A 239 31.40 -10.92 -20.98
C VAL A 239 32.49 -9.84 -21.10
N ALA A 240 32.49 -8.85 -20.21
CA ALA A 240 33.34 -7.66 -20.30
C ALA A 240 34.45 -7.59 -19.21
N GLY A 241 34.49 -8.58 -18.32
CA GLY A 241 35.43 -8.64 -17.21
C GLY A 241 35.03 -7.79 -15.99
N ALA A 242 35.63 -8.11 -14.84
CA ALA A 242 35.26 -7.50 -13.56
C ALA A 242 35.43 -5.97 -13.50
N ARG A 243 36.41 -5.42 -14.23
CA ARG A 243 36.68 -3.96 -14.28
C ARG A 243 35.52 -3.17 -14.87
N TRP A 244 34.79 -3.74 -15.83
CA TRP A 244 33.71 -3.06 -16.55
C TRP A 244 32.31 -3.56 -16.18
N ALA A 245 32.20 -4.59 -15.34
CA ALA A 245 30.94 -5.21 -14.94
C ALA A 245 29.91 -4.26 -14.29
N TRP A 246 30.34 -3.09 -13.81
CA TRP A 246 29.45 -2.07 -13.22
C TRP A 246 28.80 -1.15 -14.26
N THR A 247 29.33 -1.10 -15.49
CA THR A 247 28.81 -0.21 -16.55
C THR A 247 27.41 -0.61 -16.98
N ALA A 248 27.17 -1.90 -17.22
CA ALA A 248 25.86 -2.43 -17.61
C ALA A 248 24.76 -2.14 -16.57
N PRO A 249 24.89 -2.49 -15.27
CA PRO A 249 23.87 -2.16 -14.28
C PRO A 249 23.71 -0.64 -14.13
N THR A 250 24.77 0.15 -14.23
CA THR A 250 24.65 1.61 -14.15
C THR A 250 23.85 2.18 -15.34
N ALA A 251 24.15 1.73 -16.56
CA ALA A 251 23.43 2.14 -17.77
C ALA A 251 21.94 1.75 -17.68
N VAL A 252 21.64 0.53 -17.24
CA VAL A 252 20.25 0.07 -17.05
C VAL A 252 19.55 0.91 -15.97
N ALA A 253 20.21 1.22 -14.84
CA ALA A 253 19.62 2.09 -13.82
C ALA A 253 19.32 3.49 -14.36
N VAL A 254 20.27 4.11 -15.08
CA VAL A 254 20.07 5.43 -15.68
C VAL A 254 18.92 5.40 -16.68
N LEU A 255 18.85 4.40 -17.56
CA LEU A 255 17.75 4.23 -18.50
C LEU A 255 16.41 4.05 -17.78
N CYS A 256 16.35 3.20 -16.74
CA CYS A 256 15.14 3.03 -15.93
C CYS A 256 14.73 4.33 -15.23
N THR A 257 15.67 5.12 -14.72
CA THR A 257 15.39 6.39 -14.07
C THR A 257 14.92 7.44 -15.06
N VAL A 258 15.61 7.62 -16.18
CA VAL A 258 15.21 8.55 -17.24
C VAL A 258 13.84 8.17 -17.80
N TRP A 259 13.63 6.89 -18.12
CA TRP A 259 12.34 6.40 -18.58
C TRP A 259 11.26 6.56 -17.52
N GLY A 260 11.53 6.21 -16.26
CA GLY A 260 10.58 6.34 -15.16
C GLY A 260 10.12 7.78 -14.95
N LEU A 261 11.06 8.73 -14.98
CA LEU A 261 10.78 10.16 -14.86
C LEU A 261 10.07 10.73 -16.09
N ALA A 262 10.40 10.27 -17.30
CA ALA A 262 9.78 10.75 -18.54
C ALA A 262 8.39 10.16 -18.78
N ALA A 263 8.19 8.87 -18.45
CA ALA A 263 6.95 8.14 -18.72
C ALA A 263 5.94 8.22 -17.59
N THR A 264 6.35 8.60 -16.38
CA THR A 264 5.45 8.80 -15.24
C THR A 264 5.21 10.30 -15.08
N PRO A 265 4.18 10.89 -15.73
CA PRO A 265 3.80 12.25 -15.42
C PRO A 265 3.56 12.33 -13.91
N LEU A 266 4.04 13.39 -13.27
CA LEU A 266 3.76 13.63 -11.86
C LEU A 266 2.23 13.58 -11.71
N ASN A 267 1.76 12.57 -10.96
CA ASN A 267 0.36 12.50 -10.59
C ASN A 267 0.09 13.73 -9.73
N TYR A 268 -0.59 14.70 -10.31
CA TYR A 268 -1.04 15.87 -9.59
C TYR A 268 -2.55 15.82 -9.55
N LEU A 269 -3.11 16.30 -8.44
CA LEU A 269 -4.54 16.43 -8.24
C LEU A 269 -4.75 17.73 -7.47
N THR A 270 -5.31 18.71 -8.15
CA THR A 270 -5.72 19.98 -7.56
C THR A 270 -7.23 19.99 -7.34
N GLY A 271 -7.70 20.86 -6.45
CA GLY A 271 -9.11 21.00 -6.11
C GLY A 271 -9.46 20.55 -4.69
N PRO A 272 -9.05 19.36 -4.18
CA PRO A 272 -9.34 18.97 -2.80
C PRO A 272 -8.83 19.97 -1.76
N GLU A 273 -7.64 20.53 -1.98
CA GLU A 273 -7.07 21.58 -1.13
C GLU A 273 -7.90 22.86 -1.15
N GLN A 274 -8.32 23.30 -2.33
CA GLN A 274 -9.14 24.49 -2.51
C GLN A 274 -10.53 24.29 -1.87
N ALA A 275 -11.18 23.15 -2.10
CA ALA A 275 -12.46 22.83 -1.47
C ALA A 275 -12.34 22.78 0.07
N ALA A 276 -11.24 22.25 0.60
CA ALA A 276 -10.98 22.25 2.04
C ALA A 276 -10.79 23.69 2.58
N ALA A 277 -10.07 24.54 1.86
CA ALA A 277 -9.91 25.96 2.22
C ALA A 277 -11.25 26.71 2.23
N GLU A 278 -12.12 26.48 1.25
CA GLU A 278 -13.47 27.06 1.19
C GLU A 278 -14.33 26.62 2.38
N VAL A 279 -14.27 25.33 2.72
CA VAL A 279 -14.96 24.78 3.90
C VAL A 279 -14.46 25.45 5.18
N LEU A 280 -13.15 25.61 5.37
CA LEU A 280 -12.57 26.25 6.55
C LEU A 280 -12.92 27.73 6.65
N ALA A 281 -12.81 28.47 5.54
CA ALA A 281 -13.10 29.89 5.49
C ALA A 281 -14.53 30.20 5.90
N ALA A 282 -15.47 29.34 5.50
CA ALA A 282 -16.88 29.58 5.72
C ALA A 282 -17.46 28.94 6.99
N GLY A 283 -16.74 28.04 7.67
CA GLY A 283 -17.24 27.29 8.84
C GLY A 283 -16.36 27.29 10.08
N GLY A 284 -15.13 27.80 9.99
CA GLY A 284 -14.16 27.74 11.07
C GLY A 284 -13.53 26.36 11.27
N PRO A 285 -12.73 26.19 12.34
CA PRO A 285 -11.87 25.01 12.55
C PRO A 285 -12.61 23.75 13.01
N SER A 286 -13.81 23.89 13.59
CA SER A 286 -14.61 22.78 14.12
C SER A 286 -15.98 22.73 13.46
N GLN A 287 -16.10 21.90 12.43
CA GLN A 287 -17.35 21.68 11.72
C GLN A 287 -17.49 20.21 11.30
N ARG A 288 -18.73 19.80 11.03
CA ARG A 288 -19.03 18.46 10.48
C ARG A 288 -19.23 18.61 8.98
N VAL A 289 -18.44 17.85 8.22
CA VAL A 289 -18.43 17.87 6.75
C VAL A 289 -18.75 16.48 6.26
N LEU A 290 -19.69 16.36 5.34
CA LEU A 290 -19.94 15.13 4.61
C LEU A 290 -19.19 15.20 3.28
N TYR A 291 -18.28 14.26 3.04
CA TYR A 291 -17.51 14.18 1.79
C TYR A 291 -17.95 12.98 0.96
N CYS A 292 -18.39 13.23 -0.26
CA CYS A 292 -18.85 12.21 -1.21
C CYS A 292 -17.96 12.21 -2.45
N GLY A 293 -16.88 11.44 -2.42
CA GLY A 293 -15.93 11.37 -3.52
C GLY A 293 -14.80 10.39 -3.27
N SER A 294 -13.98 10.17 -4.30
CA SER A 294 -12.82 9.26 -4.25
C SER A 294 -11.52 9.96 -3.85
N THR A 295 -11.53 11.29 -3.78
CA THR A 295 -10.38 12.13 -3.40
C THR A 295 -10.46 12.58 -1.93
N ASP A 296 -11.17 11.82 -1.10
CA ASP A 296 -11.47 12.08 0.30
C ASP A 296 -10.21 12.18 1.18
N GLY A 297 -9.22 11.32 0.96
CA GLY A 297 -7.95 11.35 1.67
C GLY A 297 -7.20 12.69 1.50
N ASN A 298 -7.15 13.19 0.26
CA ASN A 298 -6.51 14.47 -0.05
C ASN A 298 -7.29 15.63 0.58
N PHE A 299 -8.62 15.61 0.49
CA PHE A 299 -9.46 16.61 1.13
C PHE A 299 -9.29 16.64 2.66
N ILE A 300 -9.34 15.48 3.33
CA ILE A 300 -9.17 15.36 4.79
C ILE A 300 -7.79 15.86 5.22
N PHE A 301 -6.75 15.47 4.49
CA PHE A 301 -5.39 15.93 4.78
C PHE A 301 -5.29 17.45 4.65
N SER A 302 -5.75 18.03 3.54
CA SER A 302 -5.75 19.46 3.32
C SER A 302 -6.54 20.20 4.39
N LEU A 303 -7.75 19.73 4.72
CA LEU A 303 -8.61 20.31 5.76
C LEU A 303 -7.88 20.36 7.11
N ARG A 304 -7.24 19.26 7.52
CA ARG A 304 -6.49 19.18 8.78
C ARG A 304 -5.21 20.01 8.78
N SER A 305 -4.52 20.07 7.65
CA SER A 305 -3.30 20.88 7.50
C SER A 305 -3.58 22.37 7.55
N GLY A 306 -4.74 22.81 7.04
CA GLY A 306 -5.21 24.20 7.06
C GLY A 306 -5.83 24.67 8.38
N GLY A 307 -5.75 23.87 9.46
CA GLY A 307 -6.27 24.22 10.79
C GLY A 307 -7.60 23.56 11.17
N GLY A 308 -8.21 22.78 10.27
CA GLY A 308 -9.44 22.00 10.52
C GLY A 308 -9.23 20.68 11.26
N ARG A 309 -8.25 20.59 12.16
CA ARG A 309 -7.97 19.35 12.91
C ARG A 309 -9.15 18.89 13.76
N GLU A 310 -9.96 19.84 14.21
CA GLU A 310 -11.17 19.61 15.01
C GLU A 310 -12.41 19.31 14.16
N SER A 311 -12.30 19.37 12.83
CA SER A 311 -13.41 19.08 11.94
C SER A 311 -13.59 17.57 11.76
N ALA A 312 -14.84 17.12 11.87
CA ALA A 312 -15.21 15.73 11.63
C ALA A 312 -15.64 15.57 10.18
N VAL A 313 -14.94 14.72 9.43
CA VAL A 313 -15.29 14.38 8.04
C VAL A 313 -15.98 13.03 8.02
N ILE A 314 -17.25 13.03 7.61
CA ILE A 314 -18.05 11.83 7.39
C ILE A 314 -17.90 11.45 5.93
N LEU A 315 -17.54 10.19 5.65
CA LEU A 315 -17.35 9.69 4.30
C LEU A 315 -18.67 9.16 3.74
N GLY A 316 -19.11 9.72 2.61
CA GLY A 316 -20.33 9.33 1.91
C GLY A 316 -20.30 7.88 1.41
N GLU A 317 -19.11 7.31 1.17
CA GLU A 317 -18.96 5.89 0.83
C GLU A 317 -19.32 4.93 1.97
N LYS A 318 -19.41 5.42 3.21
CA LYS A 318 -19.86 4.62 4.36
C LYS A 318 -21.38 4.66 4.56
N LEU A 319 -22.09 5.49 3.80
CA LEU A 319 -23.53 5.55 3.81
C LEU A 319 -24.12 4.45 2.94
N THR A 320 -25.29 3.93 3.33
CA THR A 320 -26.02 2.96 2.51
C THR A 320 -26.58 3.62 1.25
N ASP A 321 -26.90 2.84 0.22
CA ASP A 321 -27.54 3.36 -1.02
C ASP A 321 -28.82 4.16 -0.73
N ALA A 322 -29.62 3.70 0.24
CA ALA A 322 -30.82 4.39 0.67
C ALA A 322 -30.52 5.76 1.29
N MET A 323 -29.47 5.86 2.12
CA MET A 323 -29.06 7.12 2.75
C MET A 323 -28.44 8.11 1.75
N ARG A 324 -27.95 7.63 0.61
CA ARG A 324 -27.40 8.47 -0.47
C ARG A 324 -28.47 9.09 -1.38
N GLN A 325 -29.76 8.78 -1.17
CA GLN A 325 -30.85 9.45 -1.88
C GLN A 325 -30.98 10.91 -1.40
N PRO A 326 -31.34 11.88 -2.28
CA PRO A 326 -31.33 13.30 -1.92
C PRO A 326 -32.08 13.63 -0.62
N ALA A 327 -33.33 13.19 -0.48
CA ALA A 327 -34.13 13.45 0.71
C ALA A 327 -33.53 12.80 1.97
N ALA A 328 -33.09 11.55 1.88
CA ALA A 328 -32.49 10.84 3.01
C ALA A 328 -31.15 11.46 3.43
N LEU A 329 -30.36 11.95 2.47
CA LEU A 329 -29.10 12.62 2.76
C LEU A 329 -29.32 13.98 3.43
N ALA A 330 -30.34 14.73 3.03
CA ALA A 330 -30.71 15.97 3.68
C ALA A 330 -31.11 15.72 5.15
N SER A 331 -31.94 14.70 5.41
CA SER A 331 -32.32 14.30 6.76
C SER A 331 -31.12 13.80 7.57
N PHE A 332 -30.19 13.07 6.96
CA PHE A 332 -28.93 12.68 7.59
C PHE A 332 -28.08 13.89 7.97
N ALA A 333 -27.95 14.86 7.05
CA ALA A 333 -27.17 16.07 7.26
C ALA A 333 -27.75 16.91 8.40
N GLU A 334 -29.07 17.07 8.44
CA GLU A 334 -29.77 17.78 9.51
C GLU A 334 -29.59 17.06 10.86
N LEU A 335 -29.88 15.76 10.92
CA LEU A 335 -29.78 14.94 12.13
C LEU A 335 -28.39 15.00 12.78
N TYR A 336 -27.34 14.92 11.95
CA TYR A 336 -25.96 14.91 12.44
C TYR A 336 -25.30 16.29 12.43
N GLY A 337 -26.04 17.36 12.16
CA GLY A 337 -25.50 18.72 12.15
C GLY A 337 -24.35 18.89 11.16
N VAL A 338 -24.42 18.21 10.01
CA VAL A 338 -23.49 18.40 8.89
C VAL A 338 -23.72 19.80 8.35
N SER A 339 -22.70 20.64 8.47
CA SER A 339 -22.76 22.03 8.02
C SER A 339 -22.53 22.17 6.51
N ARG A 340 -21.70 21.28 5.96
CA ARG A 340 -21.31 21.30 4.55
C ARG A 340 -21.25 19.91 3.96
N VAL A 341 -21.65 19.81 2.71
CA VAL A 341 -21.54 18.60 1.89
C VAL A 341 -20.64 18.90 0.69
N VAL A 342 -19.59 18.12 0.52
CA VAL A 342 -18.68 18.21 -0.62
C VAL A 342 -18.94 17.00 -1.52
N ILE A 343 -19.29 17.25 -2.78
CA ILE A 343 -19.62 16.19 -3.75
C ILE A 343 -18.63 16.24 -4.90
N GLU A 344 -17.98 15.12 -5.17
CA GLU A 344 -17.10 14.91 -6.31
C GLU A 344 -17.88 14.43 -7.53
N THR A 345 -17.74 15.18 -8.63
CA THR A 345 -18.17 14.77 -9.96
C THR A 345 -16.93 14.47 -10.78
N SER A 346 -16.88 13.30 -11.42
CA SER A 346 -15.73 12.86 -12.21
C SER A 346 -16.19 11.95 -13.36
N VAL A 347 -15.29 11.60 -14.28
CA VAL A 347 -15.63 10.74 -15.44
C VAL A 347 -16.20 9.39 -15.01
N ARG A 348 -15.74 8.86 -13.86
CA ARG A 348 -16.34 7.66 -13.27
C ARG A 348 -17.41 8.08 -12.25
N PRO A 349 -18.65 7.59 -12.41
CA PRO A 349 -19.71 7.93 -11.48
C PRO A 349 -19.33 7.65 -10.04
N GLN A 350 -19.58 8.61 -9.17
CA GLN A 350 -19.26 8.52 -7.73
C GLN A 350 -20.52 8.28 -6.90
N ALA A 351 -20.30 7.82 -5.68
CA ALA A 351 -21.28 7.91 -4.63
C ALA A 351 -21.84 9.34 -4.55
N CYS A 352 -23.17 9.50 -4.59
CA CYS A 352 -23.87 10.78 -4.46
C CYS A 352 -23.78 11.73 -5.67
N GLU A 353 -23.30 11.29 -6.84
CA GLU A 353 -23.30 12.16 -8.04
C GLU A 353 -24.70 12.64 -8.43
N ALA A 354 -25.73 11.81 -8.22
CA ALA A 354 -27.13 12.20 -8.43
C ALA A 354 -27.54 13.44 -7.61
N ILE A 355 -26.90 13.67 -6.47
CA ILE A 355 -27.16 14.83 -5.60
C ILE A 355 -26.50 16.09 -6.16
N ALA A 356 -25.39 15.97 -6.89
CA ALA A 356 -24.82 17.12 -7.60
C ALA A 356 -25.73 17.58 -8.75
N VAL A 357 -26.49 16.66 -9.36
CA VAL A 357 -27.44 16.97 -10.44
C VAL A 357 -28.76 17.51 -9.88
N ASN A 358 -29.27 16.90 -8.81
CA ASN A 358 -30.53 17.30 -8.16
C ASN A 358 -30.34 17.44 -6.65
N PRO A 359 -29.74 18.55 -6.19
CA PRO A 359 -29.48 18.77 -4.77
C PRO A 359 -30.80 18.98 -4.00
N PRO A 360 -30.90 18.48 -2.75
CA PRO A 360 -32.02 18.79 -1.88
C PRO A 360 -32.22 20.31 -1.72
N PRO A 361 -33.46 20.80 -1.54
CA PRO A 361 -33.71 22.23 -1.33
C PRO A 361 -32.98 22.85 -0.13
N SER A 362 -32.61 22.03 0.87
CA SER A 362 -31.82 22.46 2.03
C SER A 362 -30.34 22.68 1.72
N PHE A 363 -29.85 22.27 0.54
CA PHE A 363 -28.46 22.39 0.14
C PHE A 363 -28.28 23.63 -0.74
N ALA A 364 -27.68 24.68 -0.18
CA ALA A 364 -27.33 25.89 -0.91
C ALA A 364 -25.92 25.74 -1.50
N LEU A 365 -25.79 25.85 -2.82
CA LEU A 365 -24.49 25.83 -3.49
C LEU A 365 -23.63 27.01 -3.04
N GLU A 366 -22.46 26.76 -2.45
CA GLU A 366 -21.48 27.80 -2.11
C GLU A 366 -20.41 27.94 -3.20
N ARG A 367 -19.86 26.80 -3.66
CA ARG A 367 -18.71 26.82 -4.56
C ARG A 367 -18.69 25.58 -5.45
N ARG A 368 -18.18 25.75 -6.68
CA ARG A 368 -17.74 24.65 -7.54
C ARG A 368 -16.26 24.82 -7.83
N VAL A 369 -15.47 23.86 -7.38
CA VAL A 369 -14.02 23.84 -7.51
C VAL A 369 -13.65 22.86 -8.62
N PRO A 370 -13.01 23.29 -9.71
CA PRO A 370 -12.59 22.36 -10.75
C PRO A 370 -11.53 21.39 -10.22
N LEU A 371 -11.61 20.13 -10.64
CA LEU A 371 -10.52 19.17 -10.46
C LEU A 371 -9.62 19.25 -11.69
N ASP A 372 -8.35 19.58 -11.48
CA ASP A 372 -7.33 19.40 -12.50
C ASP A 372 -6.35 18.31 -12.05
N SER A 373 -6.15 17.33 -12.94
CA SER A 373 -5.45 16.10 -12.64
C SER A 373 -4.83 15.47 -13.89
N SER A 374 -3.62 14.96 -13.75
CA SER A 374 -3.00 14.14 -14.80
C SER A 374 -3.63 12.74 -14.92
N VAL A 375 -4.32 12.27 -13.87
CA VAL A 375 -5.04 10.99 -13.86
C VAL A 375 -6.37 11.11 -14.62
N PRO A 376 -6.61 10.29 -15.67
CA PRO A 376 -7.79 10.39 -16.52
C PRO A 376 -9.14 10.35 -15.79
N ARG A 377 -9.23 9.63 -14.67
CA ARG A 377 -10.48 9.49 -13.90
C ARG A 377 -11.02 10.84 -13.39
N TRP A 378 -10.13 11.74 -13.01
CA TRP A 378 -10.49 13.05 -12.42
C TRP A 378 -10.35 14.21 -13.40
N LYS A 379 -9.92 13.94 -14.65
CA LYS A 379 -9.87 14.97 -15.69
C LYS A 379 -11.27 15.54 -15.92
N ASN A 380 -11.35 16.87 -15.99
CA ASN A 380 -12.60 17.62 -16.15
C ASN A 380 -13.63 17.37 -15.02
N GLY A 381 -13.18 16.88 -13.87
CA GLY A 381 -14.03 16.72 -12.70
C GLY A 381 -14.27 18.04 -11.96
N SER A 382 -15.08 17.99 -10.91
CA SER A 382 -15.24 19.11 -9.99
C SER A 382 -15.63 18.64 -8.59
N LEU A 383 -15.31 19.43 -7.58
CA LEU A 383 -15.83 19.32 -6.23
C LEU A 383 -16.85 20.43 -6.01
N THR A 384 -18.08 20.04 -5.72
CA THR A 384 -19.16 20.99 -5.45
C THR A 384 -19.40 21.04 -3.95
N VAL A 385 -19.27 22.23 -3.37
CA VAL A 385 -19.45 22.51 -1.94
C VAL A 385 -20.82 23.11 -1.72
N TYR A 386 -21.64 22.41 -0.94
CA TYR A 386 -22.97 22.83 -0.53
C TYR A 386 -22.97 23.18 0.96
N ARG A 387 -23.59 24.30 1.31
CA ARG A 387 -24.01 24.63 2.68
C ARG A 387 -25.35 23.97 2.98
N VAL A 388 -25.45 23.34 4.13
CA VAL A 388 -26.71 22.78 4.61
C VAL A 388 -27.42 23.84 5.45
N ASN A 389 -28.58 24.29 4.99
CA ASN A 389 -29.45 25.17 5.77
C ASN A 389 -30.14 24.35 6.85
N THR A 390 -29.52 24.26 8.03
CA THR A 390 -30.11 23.57 9.17
C THR A 390 -31.07 24.51 9.90
N SER A 391 -32.20 23.98 10.33
CA SER A 391 -33.27 24.70 11.05
C SER A 391 -32.89 25.13 12.48
N GLY A 392 -31.61 25.03 12.85
CA GLY A 392 -31.13 25.25 14.22
C GLY A 392 -31.45 24.12 15.20
N GLN A 393 -31.95 22.96 14.72
CA GLN A 393 -32.21 21.80 15.57
C GLN A 393 -30.96 21.28 16.28
N ALA A 394 -31.19 20.70 17.46
CA ALA A 394 -30.15 20.18 18.34
C ALA A 394 -29.26 19.17 17.60
N ARG A 395 -27.95 19.42 17.62
CA ARG A 395 -26.94 18.53 17.04
C ARG A 395 -27.00 17.20 17.80
N ALA A 396 -27.28 16.09 17.11
CA ALA A 396 -27.01 14.79 17.70
C ALA A 396 -25.51 14.76 18.05
N ASN A 397 -25.20 14.67 19.35
CA ASN A 397 -23.82 14.56 19.83
C ASN A 397 -23.24 13.16 19.57
N ARG A 398 -24.05 12.21 19.10
CA ARG A 398 -23.61 10.85 18.80
C ARG A 398 -23.94 10.51 17.35
N LEU A 399 -22.90 10.20 16.58
CA LEU A 399 -23.05 9.59 15.27
C LEU A 399 -23.27 8.09 15.49
N LEU A 400 -24.42 7.57 15.10
CA LEU A 400 -24.66 6.14 15.05
C LEU A 400 -24.33 5.67 13.63
N LEU A 401 -23.08 5.30 13.40
CA LEU A 401 -22.71 4.70 12.12
C LEU A 401 -23.03 3.21 12.19
N PRO A 402 -23.94 2.70 11.34
CA PRO A 402 -24.02 1.25 11.17
C PRO A 402 -22.64 0.78 10.71
N ILE A 403 -22.14 -0.27 11.35
CA ILE A 403 -20.99 -1.02 10.85
C ILE A 403 -21.57 -2.33 10.36
N PRO A 404 -21.99 -2.43 9.08
CA PRO A 404 -22.68 -3.61 8.56
C PRO A 404 -21.88 -4.89 8.85
N LYS A 405 -20.55 -4.79 8.76
CA LYS A 405 -19.64 -5.91 9.04
C LYS A 405 -19.70 -6.40 10.48
N VAL A 406 -19.81 -5.50 11.46
CA VAL A 406 -19.86 -5.82 12.90
C VAL A 406 -21.30 -6.08 13.38
N GLY A 407 -22.29 -5.86 12.50
CA GLY A 407 -23.72 -6.01 12.81
C GLY A 407 -24.15 -5.24 14.06
N GLY A 408 -23.63 -4.02 14.18
CA GLY A 408 -23.91 -3.10 15.27
C GLY A 408 -23.71 -1.65 14.81
N PHE A 409 -23.79 -0.73 15.76
CA PHE A 409 -23.55 0.69 15.54
C PHE A 409 -22.30 1.10 16.31
N VAL A 410 -21.40 1.85 15.68
CA VAL A 410 -20.40 2.61 16.43
C VAL A 410 -21.02 3.95 16.77
N GLN A 411 -21.07 4.23 18.08
CA GLN A 411 -21.38 5.56 18.58
C GLN A 411 -20.08 6.36 18.55
N ALA A 412 -19.93 7.25 17.57
CA ALA A 412 -18.88 8.26 17.66
C ALA A 412 -19.45 9.45 18.44
N ASP A 413 -18.87 9.72 19.61
CA ASP A 413 -19.17 10.95 20.33
C ASP A 413 -18.56 12.12 19.55
N LEU A 414 -19.43 12.94 18.98
CA LEU A 414 -19.11 14.12 18.21
C LEU A 414 -18.98 15.38 19.10
N SER A 415 -19.08 15.22 20.43
CA SER A 415 -18.84 16.27 21.42
C SER A 415 -17.44 16.21 22.04
N THR A 416 -16.82 15.03 22.05
CA THR A 416 -15.45 14.86 22.50
C THR A 416 -14.50 15.36 21.43
N ARG A 417 -13.77 16.45 21.74
CA ARG A 417 -12.61 16.89 20.96
C ARG A 417 -11.61 15.73 20.88
N PRO A 418 -11.11 15.36 19.69
CA PRO A 418 -10.06 14.36 19.56
C PRO A 418 -8.73 14.84 20.17
#